data_AF-A0A0F9K702-F1
#
_entry.id   AF-A0A0F9K702-F1
#
_cell.length_a   1.000
_cell.length_b   1.000
_cell.length_c   1.000
_cell.angle_alpha   90.00
_cell.angle_beta   90.00
_cell.angle_gamma   90.00
#
_symmetry.space_group_name_H-M   'P 1'
#
loop_
_entity.id
_entity.type
_entity.pdbx_description
1 polymer ?
#
loop_
_entity_poly.entity_id
_entity_poly.type
_entity_poly.pdbx_seq_one_letter_code
_entity_poly.pdbx_strand_id
1 'polypeptide(L)'
;MRKLTLVVLFMILTTSMLFGEGLSKNARYIKEFYPNGYEKIKAIAVNEWGSDHSMVLFRINNLSDSLTEVIQLLSKKDGDLGIFTRAVANWSTRGTVAKNDKIIASWTHQGEFSSIYGIDADWSMILFEYEMQVSAASAY
;
A
#
# COMPACT_ATOMS: atom_id res chain seq x y z
N MET A 1 30.84 33.13 -8.70
CA MET A 1 30.82 31.67 -8.41
C MET A 1 29.88 31.30 -7.27
N ARG A 2 30.02 31.82 -6.04
CA ARG A 2 29.11 31.50 -4.90
C ARG A 2 27.61 31.66 -5.18
N LYS A 3 27.21 32.70 -5.93
CA LYS A 3 25.81 32.94 -6.31
C LYS A 3 25.25 31.88 -7.28
N LEU A 4 26.08 31.34 -8.17
CA LEU A 4 25.67 30.32 -9.12
C LEU A 4 25.47 28.96 -8.43
N THR A 5 26.36 28.63 -7.49
CA THR A 5 26.28 27.40 -6.68
C THR A 5 25.03 27.37 -5.80
N LEU A 6 24.63 28.52 -5.24
CA LEU A 6 23.41 28.65 -4.44
C LEU A 6 22.13 28.48 -5.28
N VAL A 7 22.11 29.00 -6.51
CA VAL A 7 20.96 28.83 -7.42
C VAL A 7 20.81 27.37 -7.86
N VAL A 8 21.93 26.68 -8.13
CA VAL A 8 21.92 25.25 -8.47
C VAL A 8 21.46 24.40 -7.27
N LEU A 9 21.93 24.69 -6.06
CA LEU A 9 21.47 24.00 -4.85
C LEU A 9 19.96 24.24 -4.60
N PHE A 10 19.50 25.46 -4.81
CA PHE A 10 18.08 25.81 -4.64
C PHE A 10 17.21 25.10 -5.69
N MET A 11 17.64 25.02 -6.94
CA MET A 11 16.93 24.23 -7.97
C MET A 11 16.84 22.74 -7.60
N ILE A 12 17.94 22.13 -7.13
CA ILE A 12 17.96 20.73 -6.69
C ILE A 12 17.04 20.51 -5.48
N LEU A 13 16.99 21.46 -4.55
CA LEU A 13 16.06 21.41 -3.42
C LEU A 13 14.60 21.56 -3.85
N THR A 14 14.29 22.46 -4.79
CA THR A 14 12.91 22.64 -5.28
C THR A 14 12.41 21.46 -6.12
N THR A 15 13.26 20.80 -6.91
CA THR A 15 12.86 19.59 -7.64
C THR A 15 12.61 18.42 -6.69
N SER A 16 13.26 18.39 -5.53
CA SER A 16 12.99 17.39 -4.49
C SER A 16 11.66 17.59 -3.74
N MET A 17 11.07 18.79 -3.81
CA MET A 17 9.77 19.09 -3.19
C MET A 17 8.57 18.80 -4.10
N LEU A 18 8.79 18.50 -5.38
CA LEU A 18 7.74 18.17 -6.37
C LEU A 18 7.34 16.68 -6.39
N PHE A 19 8.01 15.81 -5.61
CA PHE A 19 7.71 14.37 -5.54
C PHE A 19 6.39 14.03 -4.79
N GLY A 20 5.51 15.01 -4.60
CA GLY A 20 4.19 14.85 -3.98
C GLY A 20 3.02 14.66 -4.95
N GLU A 21 3.21 14.91 -6.26
CA GLU A 21 2.09 15.00 -7.21
C GLU A 21 1.68 13.67 -7.87
N GLY A 22 2.38 12.56 -7.62
CA GLY A 22 2.12 11.28 -8.27
C GLY A 22 1.46 10.18 -7.43
N LEU A 23 1.28 10.38 -6.13
CA LEU A 23 0.77 9.34 -5.22
C LEU A 23 -0.77 9.34 -5.13
N SER A 24 -1.36 8.15 -5.13
CA SER A 24 -2.79 7.94 -4.89
C SER A 24 -3.20 8.44 -3.50
N LYS A 25 -4.52 8.55 -3.24
CA LYS A 25 -5.01 8.92 -1.92
C LYS A 25 -4.57 7.90 -0.85
N ASN A 26 -4.64 6.60 -1.16
CA ASN A 26 -4.25 5.55 -0.22
C ASN A 26 -2.73 5.53 -0.03
N ALA A 27 -1.95 5.66 -1.10
CA ALA A 27 -0.50 5.72 -1.00
C ALA A 27 -0.01 6.91 -0.14
N ARG A 28 -0.64 8.08 -0.28
CA ARG A 28 -0.37 9.24 0.58
C ARG A 28 -0.73 8.97 2.04
N TYR A 29 -1.90 8.39 2.27
CA TYR A 29 -2.35 8.05 3.63
C TYR A 29 -1.41 7.06 4.32
N ILE A 30 -1.00 6.00 3.63
CA ILE A 30 -0.03 5.02 4.15
C ILE A 30 1.33 5.68 4.41
N LYS A 31 1.80 6.55 3.50
CA LYS A 31 3.05 7.29 3.69
C LYS A 31 3.04 8.15 4.95
N GLU A 32 1.92 8.81 5.23
CA GLU A 32 1.78 9.74 6.36
C GLU A 32 1.59 9.02 7.69
N PHE A 33 0.72 8.01 7.75
CA PHE A 33 0.31 7.39 9.01
C PHE A 33 0.95 6.01 9.26
N TYR A 34 1.47 5.35 8.22
CA TYR A 34 2.06 4.01 8.28
C TYR A 34 3.40 3.93 7.52
N PRO A 35 4.39 4.77 7.89
CA PRO A 35 5.62 4.95 7.11
C PRO A 35 6.42 3.66 6.91
N ASN A 36 6.40 2.74 7.89
CA ASN A 36 7.04 1.43 7.76
C ASN A 36 6.38 0.54 6.68
N GLY A 37 5.06 0.62 6.54
CA GLY A 37 4.33 -0.07 5.46
C GLY A 37 4.67 0.56 4.10
N TYR A 38 4.69 1.88 4.04
CA TYR A 38 5.07 2.61 2.82
C TYR A 38 6.48 2.27 2.33
N GLU A 39 7.48 2.21 3.21
CA GLU A 39 8.85 1.87 2.77
C GLU A 39 8.96 0.42 2.27
N LYS A 40 8.15 -0.51 2.77
CA LYS A 40 8.06 -1.88 2.22
C LYS A 40 7.47 -1.87 0.81
N ILE A 41 6.35 -1.16 0.61
CA ILE A 41 5.71 -1.00 -0.72
C ILE A 41 6.69 -0.37 -1.71
N LYS A 42 7.36 0.70 -1.30
CA LYS A 42 8.36 1.40 -2.11
C LYS A 42 9.56 0.52 -2.43
N ALA A 43 10.04 -0.28 -1.48
CA ALA A 43 11.13 -1.22 -1.73
C ALA A 43 10.75 -2.26 -2.79
N ILE A 44 9.52 -2.79 -2.76
CA ILE A 44 9.00 -3.69 -3.81
C ILE A 44 9.02 -2.99 -5.17
N ALA A 45 8.44 -1.78 -5.24
CA ALA A 45 8.37 -1.01 -6.48
C ALA A 45 9.75 -0.68 -7.07
N VAL A 46 10.71 -0.28 -6.22
CA VAL A 46 12.09 0.01 -6.64
C VAL A 46 12.84 -1.26 -7.05
N ASN A 47 12.63 -2.38 -6.37
CA ASN A 47 13.26 -3.64 -6.76
C ASN A 47 12.75 -4.13 -8.13
N GLU A 48 11.49 -3.87 -8.45
CA GLU A 48 10.86 -4.30 -9.71
C GLU A 48 11.21 -3.37 -10.88
N TRP A 49 11.21 -2.05 -10.67
CA TRP A 49 11.31 -1.05 -11.74
C TRP A 49 12.58 -0.19 -11.69
N GLY A 50 13.42 -0.38 -10.68
CA GLY A 50 14.71 0.29 -10.54
C GLY A 50 14.58 1.81 -10.52
N SER A 51 15.16 2.46 -11.52
CA SER A 51 15.20 3.92 -11.66
C SER A 51 14.06 4.49 -12.52
N ASP A 52 13.16 3.66 -13.08
CA ASP A 52 11.98 4.17 -13.80
C ASP A 52 10.98 4.74 -12.80
N HIS A 53 11.10 6.05 -12.56
CA HIS A 53 10.33 6.75 -11.54
C HIS A 53 8.82 6.66 -11.77
N SER A 54 8.38 6.73 -13.04
CA SER A 54 6.95 6.65 -13.39
C SER A 54 6.39 5.28 -13.04
N MET A 55 7.15 4.22 -13.35
CA MET A 55 6.74 2.85 -13.03
C MET A 55 6.82 2.56 -11.54
N VAL A 56 7.81 3.10 -10.82
CA VAL A 56 7.86 3.01 -9.36
C VAL A 56 6.63 3.66 -8.72
N LEU A 57 6.23 4.87 -9.16
CA LEU A 57 5.04 5.54 -8.66
C LEU A 57 3.75 4.77 -8.97
N PHE A 58 3.61 4.31 -10.22
CA PHE A 58 2.48 3.47 -10.64
C PHE A 58 2.36 2.23 -9.75
N ARG A 59 3.48 1.55 -9.49
CA ARG A 59 3.53 0.34 -8.67
C ARG A 59 3.18 0.61 -7.21
N ILE A 60 3.69 1.69 -6.62
CA ILE A 60 3.34 2.12 -5.26
C ILE A 60 1.83 2.36 -5.15
N ASN A 61 1.25 3.05 -6.13
CA ASN A 61 -0.18 3.35 -6.13
C ASN A 61 -1.00 2.07 -6.22
N ASN A 62 -0.69 1.17 -7.16
CA ASN A 62 -1.41 -0.10 -7.30
C ASN A 62 -1.34 -0.93 -6.02
N LEU A 63 -0.15 -1.13 -5.44
CA LEU A 63 0.00 -1.89 -4.20
C LEU A 63 -0.79 -1.28 -3.04
N SER A 64 -0.82 0.06 -2.95
CA SER A 64 -1.56 0.78 -1.92
C SER A 64 -3.08 0.69 -2.11
N ASP A 65 -3.54 0.75 -3.36
CA ASP A 65 -4.96 0.75 -3.71
C ASP A 65 -5.53 -0.68 -3.62
N SER A 66 -4.78 -1.71 -4.01
CA SER A 66 -5.22 -3.10 -3.97
C SER A 66 -5.61 -3.60 -2.58
N LEU A 67 -4.90 -3.19 -1.52
CA LEU A 67 -5.30 -3.55 -0.15
C LEU A 67 -6.71 -3.00 0.14
N THR A 68 -6.93 -1.71 -0.11
CA THR A 68 -8.21 -1.05 0.11
C THR A 68 -9.32 -1.71 -0.70
N GLU A 69 -9.06 -2.01 -1.97
CA GLU A 69 -10.05 -2.61 -2.86
C GLU A 69 -10.39 -4.06 -2.47
N VAL A 70 -9.40 -4.88 -2.11
CA VAL A 70 -9.65 -6.25 -1.62
C VAL A 70 -10.46 -6.23 -0.34
N ILE A 71 -10.14 -5.34 0.60
CA ILE A 71 -10.93 -5.22 1.83
C ILE A 71 -12.35 -4.78 1.51
N GLN A 72 -12.53 -3.78 0.64
CA GLN A 72 -13.86 -3.32 0.23
C GLN A 72 -14.67 -4.43 -0.45
N LEU A 73 -14.04 -5.26 -1.28
CA LEU A 73 -14.67 -6.42 -1.90
C LEU A 73 -15.13 -7.43 -0.84
N LEU A 74 -14.26 -7.72 0.12
CA LEU A 74 -14.50 -8.71 1.19
C LEU A 74 -15.38 -8.17 2.32
N SER A 75 -15.58 -6.85 2.41
CA SER A 75 -16.44 -6.19 3.39
C SER A 75 -17.83 -5.83 2.87
N LYS A 76 -18.18 -6.19 1.61
CA LYS A 76 -19.56 -6.03 1.10
C LYS A 76 -20.55 -6.84 1.95
N LYS A 77 -21.85 -6.52 1.85
CA LYS A 77 -22.94 -7.05 2.69
C LYS A 77 -22.98 -8.58 2.85
N ASP A 78 -22.42 -9.31 1.89
CA ASP A 78 -22.37 -10.79 1.86
C ASP A 78 -20.93 -11.34 1.97
N GLY A 79 -19.96 -10.48 2.30
CA GLY A 79 -18.56 -10.84 2.44
C GLY A 79 -18.31 -11.68 3.68
N ASP A 80 -17.68 -12.84 3.51
CA ASP A 80 -17.28 -13.70 4.62
C ASP A 80 -16.00 -13.17 5.26
N LEU A 81 -16.14 -12.55 6.43
CA LEU A 81 -15.02 -12.05 7.23
C LEU A 81 -14.00 -13.15 7.57
N GLY A 82 -14.44 -14.41 7.65
CA GLY A 82 -13.56 -15.57 7.80
C GLY A 82 -12.67 -15.79 6.57
N ILE A 83 -13.16 -15.50 5.36
CA ILE A 83 -12.32 -15.49 4.14
C ILE A 83 -11.27 -14.40 4.25
N PHE A 84 -11.66 -13.17 4.61
CA PHE A 84 -10.70 -12.07 4.77
C PHE A 84 -9.64 -12.37 5.82
N THR A 85 -10.04 -12.89 6.98
CA THR A 85 -9.11 -13.23 8.07
C THR A 85 -8.11 -14.30 7.63
N ARG A 86 -8.57 -15.33 6.90
CA ARG A 86 -7.69 -16.35 6.31
C ARG A 86 -6.75 -15.76 5.26
N ALA A 87 -7.24 -14.85 4.42
CA ALA A 87 -6.43 -14.19 3.41
C ALA A 87 -5.32 -13.35 4.05
N VAL A 88 -5.64 -12.54 5.07
CA VAL A 88 -4.64 -11.78 5.83
C VAL A 88 -3.64 -12.69 6.52
N ALA A 89 -4.07 -13.82 7.09
CA ALA A 89 -3.15 -14.80 7.68
C ALA A 89 -2.15 -15.34 6.65
N ASN A 90 -2.59 -15.57 5.40
CA ASN A 90 -1.73 -16.00 4.30
C ASN A 90 -0.78 -14.91 3.83
N TRP A 91 -1.24 -13.65 3.76
CA TRP A 91 -0.40 -12.52 3.38
C TRP A 91 0.58 -12.12 4.47
N SER A 92 0.34 -12.51 5.72
CA SER A 92 1.13 -12.08 6.87
C SER A 92 2.59 -12.49 6.74
N THR A 93 3.48 -11.55 7.00
CA THR A 93 4.91 -11.87 7.19
C THR A 93 5.08 -12.89 8.32
N ARG A 94 6.11 -13.74 8.25
CA ARG A 94 6.37 -14.74 9.30
C ARG A 94 6.45 -14.07 10.69
N GLY A 95 5.62 -14.55 11.61
CA GLY A 95 5.56 -14.06 13.00
C GLY A 95 4.65 -12.85 13.23
N THR A 96 3.96 -12.33 12.20
CA THR A 96 3.09 -11.15 12.34
C THR A 96 1.60 -11.48 12.36
N VAL A 97 1.21 -12.74 12.16
CA VAL A 97 -0.19 -13.21 12.15
C VAL A 97 -0.95 -12.72 13.38
N ALA A 98 -0.46 -12.99 14.59
CA ALA A 98 -1.13 -12.57 15.83
C ALA A 98 -1.23 -11.04 16.03
N LYS A 99 -0.32 -10.27 15.42
CA LYS A 99 -0.41 -8.80 15.38
C LYS A 99 -1.51 -8.37 14.40
N ASN A 100 -1.54 -8.98 13.22
CA ASN A 100 -2.52 -8.69 12.18
C ASN A 100 -3.92 -9.09 12.62
N ASP A 101 -4.10 -10.21 13.33
CA ASP A 101 -5.38 -10.63 13.91
C ASP A 101 -5.97 -9.57 14.85
N LYS A 102 -5.12 -8.89 15.65
CA LYS A 102 -5.57 -7.80 16.52
C LYS A 102 -6.06 -6.58 15.73
N ILE A 103 -5.41 -6.28 14.61
CA ILE A 103 -5.79 -5.19 13.70
C ILE A 103 -7.12 -5.50 13.01
N ILE A 104 -7.30 -6.74 12.55
CA ILE A 104 -8.57 -7.19 11.98
C ILE A 104 -9.67 -7.13 13.04
N ALA A 105 -9.40 -7.61 14.26
CA ALA A 105 -10.35 -7.57 15.37
C ALA A 105 -10.76 -6.14 15.75
N SER A 106 -9.83 -5.17 15.75
CA SER A 106 -10.18 -3.76 15.99
C SER A 106 -11.09 -3.21 14.89
N TRP A 107 -10.84 -3.56 13.63
CA TRP A 107 -11.73 -3.19 12.54
C TRP A 107 -13.13 -3.81 12.71
N THR A 108 -13.23 -5.10 13.01
CA THR A 108 -14.51 -5.83 13.03
C THR A 108 -15.36 -5.50 14.26
N HIS A 109 -14.73 -5.20 15.40
CA HIS A 109 -15.44 -4.89 16.64
C HIS A 109 -15.66 -3.40 16.87
N GLN A 110 -14.74 -2.55 16.40
CA GLN A 110 -14.75 -1.11 16.70
C GLN A 110 -15.01 -0.25 15.45
N GLY A 111 -15.04 -0.85 14.25
CA GLY A 111 -15.22 -0.13 12.99
C GLY A 111 -14.00 0.69 12.57
N GLU A 112 -12.84 0.48 13.21
CA GLU A 112 -11.65 1.31 13.01
C GLU A 112 -10.86 0.88 11.77
N PHE A 113 -11.39 1.20 10.59
CA PHE A 113 -10.85 0.77 9.30
C PHE A 113 -9.41 1.24 9.03
N SER A 114 -9.02 2.42 9.51
CA SER A 114 -7.68 2.96 9.30
C SER A 114 -6.57 2.03 9.75
N SER A 115 -6.80 1.26 10.83
CA SER A 115 -5.84 0.32 11.39
C SER A 115 -5.36 -0.74 10.38
N ILE A 116 -6.14 -1.03 9.34
CA ILE A 116 -5.89 -2.08 8.36
C ILE A 116 -4.62 -1.85 7.53
N TYR A 117 -4.23 -0.59 7.32
CA TYR A 117 -2.96 -0.24 6.66
C TYR A 117 -1.73 -0.57 7.52
N GLY A 118 -1.93 -0.87 8.80
CA GLY A 118 -0.89 -1.31 9.74
C GLY A 118 -0.61 -2.82 9.70
N ILE A 119 -1.34 -3.59 8.89
CA ILE A 119 -1.09 -5.02 8.69
C ILE A 119 0.32 -5.20 8.15
N ASP A 120 1.08 -6.10 8.78
CA ASP A 120 2.37 -6.50 8.27
C ASP A 120 2.21 -7.71 7.35
N ALA A 121 2.15 -7.44 6.05
CA ALA A 121 1.91 -8.41 5.01
C ALA A 121 2.88 -8.29 3.82
N ASP A 122 2.94 -9.35 3.02
CA ASP A 122 3.48 -9.35 1.67
C ASP A 122 2.51 -8.62 0.74
N TRP A 123 2.85 -7.37 0.44
CA TRP A 123 2.06 -6.50 -0.44
C TRP A 123 1.94 -7.03 -1.87
N SER A 124 2.93 -7.81 -2.34
CA SER A 124 2.85 -8.43 -3.66
C SER A 124 1.77 -9.50 -3.71
N MET A 125 1.60 -10.24 -2.60
CA MET A 125 0.55 -11.26 -2.48
C MET A 125 -0.84 -10.65 -2.41
N ILE A 126 -1.00 -9.51 -1.72
CA ILE A 126 -2.25 -8.75 -1.68
C ILE A 126 -2.67 -8.32 -3.10
N LEU A 127 -1.73 -7.76 -3.86
CA LEU A 127 -1.99 -7.36 -5.24
C LEU A 127 -2.32 -8.55 -6.14
N PHE A 128 -1.60 -9.67 -6.01
CA PHE A 128 -1.90 -10.88 -6.76
C PHE A 128 -3.33 -11.37 -6.49
N GLU A 129 -3.75 -11.41 -5.22
CA GLU A 129 -5.10 -11.85 -4.87
C GLU A 129 -6.17 -10.87 -5.37
N TYR A 130 -5.90 -9.56 -5.30
CA TYR A 130 -6.75 -8.54 -5.93
C TYR A 130 -6.95 -8.80 -7.43
N GLU A 131 -5.86 -8.96 -8.19
CA GLU A 131 -5.90 -9.20 -9.63
C GLU A 131 -6.68 -10.47 -9.98
N MET A 132 -6.52 -11.53 -9.18
CA MET A 132 -7.30 -12.76 -9.31
C MET A 132 -8.80 -12.55 -9.09
N GLN A 133 -9.19 -11.76 -8.08
CA GLN A 133 -10.61 -11.47 -7.81
C GLN A 133 -11.23 -10.61 -8.92
N VAL A 134 -10.52 -9.59 -9.40
CA VAL A 134 -10.97 -8.74 -10.51
C VAL A 134 -11.10 -9.54 -11.82
N SER A 135 -10.11 -10.40 -12.10
CA SER A 135 -10.15 -11.28 -13.27
C SER A 135 -11.32 -12.27 -13.19
N ALA A 136 -11.60 -12.84 -12.01
CA ALA A 136 -12.75 -13.73 -11.84
C ALA A 136 -14.08 -12.99 -12.04
N ALA A 137 -14.21 -11.78 -11.49
CA ALA A 137 -15.43 -10.98 -11.61
C ALA A 137 -15.74 -10.51 -13.03
N SER A 138 -14.71 -10.34 -13.87
CA SER A 138 -14.85 -9.92 -15.28
C SER A 138 -15.09 -11.07 -16.25
N ALA A 139 -14.94 -12.33 -15.81
CA ALA A 139 -15.16 -13.52 -16.62
C ALA A 139 -16.63 -14.01 -16.63
N TYR A 140 -17.50 -13.38 -15.84
CA TYR A 140 -18.94 -13.65 -15.73
C TYR A 140 -19.77 -12.48 -16.26
#